data_AF-A0A415LJX2-F1
#
_entry.id   AF-A0A415LJX2-F1
#
_cell.length_a   1.000
_cell.length_b   1.000
_cell.length_c   1.000
_cell.angle_alpha   90.00
_cell.angle_beta   90.00
_cell.angle_gamma   90.00
#
_symmetry.space_group_name_H-M   'P 1'
#
loop_
_entity.id
_entity.type
_entity.pdbx_description
1 polymer ?
#
loop_
_entity_poly.entity_id
_entity_poly.type
_entity_poly.pdbx_seq_one_letter_code
_entity_poly.pdbx_strand_id
1 'polypeptide(L)' 'MSEGIRRRDSNTVPLWHRYALTINEAAQVFNIGEKQLREMIRDPGCGFVLYIGRRILIKRESLERYLENSVYI' A
#
# COMPACT_ATOMS: atom_id res chain seq x y z
N MET A 1 30.74 3.39 19.06
CA MET A 1 29.69 4.15 18.34
C MET A 1 28.79 3.13 17.68
N SER A 2 27.54 3.10 18.12
CA SER A 2 26.58 2.03 17.92
C SER A 2 26.22 1.88 16.43
N GLU A 3 26.68 0.80 15.79
CA GLU A 3 26.16 0.38 14.50
C GLU A 3 24.72 -0.11 14.72
N GLY A 4 23.78 0.80 14.46
CA GLY A 4 22.35 0.53 14.52
C GLY A 4 22.02 -0.70 13.67
N ILE A 5 21.37 -1.65 14.32
CA ILE A 5 20.85 -2.91 13.80
C ILE A 5 20.32 -2.74 12.36
N ARG A 6 21.14 -3.10 11.37
CA ARG A 6 20.69 -3.34 9.99
C ARG A 6 19.80 -4.57 10.05
N ARG A 7 18.48 -4.36 10.15
CA ARG A 7 17.49 -5.44 10.01
C ARG A 7 17.67 -6.06 8.62
N ARG A 8 18.31 -7.23 8.59
CA ARG A 8 18.26 -8.16 7.47
C ARG A 8 16.86 -8.75 7.46
N ASP A 9 16.07 -8.37 6.46
CA ASP A 9 14.97 -9.11 5.82
C ASP A 9 14.65 -8.25 4.58
N SER A 10 14.58 -8.67 3.32
CA SER A 10 14.58 -9.96 2.64
C SER A 10 14.49 -9.62 1.14
N ASN A 11 15.28 -10.25 0.28
CA ASN A 11 14.97 -10.50 -1.13
C ASN A 11 14.11 -9.45 -1.90
N THR A 12 14.77 -8.43 -2.47
CA THR A 12 14.78 -8.11 -3.91
C THR A 12 13.46 -8.02 -4.71
N VAL A 13 12.30 -7.73 -4.11
CA VAL A 13 11.08 -7.44 -4.90
C VAL A 13 10.89 -5.92 -4.96
N PRO A 14 11.05 -5.31 -6.15
CA PRO A 14 10.75 -3.88 -6.34
C PRO A 14 9.32 -3.56 -5.91
N LEU A 15 9.07 -2.33 -5.46
CA LEU A 15 7.75 -1.90 -4.99
C LEU A 15 6.64 -2.20 -6.01
N TRP A 16 6.91 -2.00 -7.30
CA TRP A 16 5.99 -2.29 -8.40
C TRP A 16 5.72 -3.79 -8.66
N HIS A 17 6.49 -4.72 -8.08
CA HIS A 17 6.28 -6.16 -8.19
C HIS A 17 5.67 -6.80 -6.94
N ARG A 18 5.42 -6.02 -5.89
CA ARG A 18 4.80 -6.55 -4.68
C ARG A 18 3.30 -6.76 -4.89
N TYR A 19 2.80 -7.88 -4.38
CA TYR A 19 1.37 -8.18 -4.38
C TYR A 19 0.58 -7.21 -3.49
N ALA A 20 1.09 -6.93 -2.29
CA ALA A 20 0.50 -6.01 -1.35
C ALA A 20 1.52 -4.97 -0.89
N LEU A 21 1.06 -3.73 -0.75
CA LEU A 21 1.84 -2.55 -0.41
C LEU A 21 1.37 -1.99 0.92
N THR A 22 2.27 -1.41 1.70
CA THR A 22 1.87 -0.56 2.82
C THR A 22 1.30 0.77 2.31
N ILE A 23 0.61 1.53 3.16
CA ILE A 23 0.06 2.84 2.79
C ILE A 23 1.15 3.77 2.25
N ASN A 24 2.33 3.77 2.88
CA ASN A 24 3.45 4.60 2.46
C ASN A 24 4.03 4.14 1.11
N GLU A 25 4.14 2.83 0.88
CA GLU A 25 4.61 2.30 -0.40
C GLU A 25 3.60 2.54 -1.53
N ALA A 26 2.30 2.38 -1.25
CA ALA A 26 1.25 2.73 -2.21
C ALA A 26 1.26 4.23 -2.53
N ALA A 27 1.52 5.08 -1.53
CA ALA A 27 1.68 6.52 -1.77
C ALA A 27 2.85 6.82 -2.72
N GLN A 28 3.96 6.09 -2.62
CA GLN A 28 5.10 6.25 -3.53
C GLN A 28 4.84 5.68 -4.93
N VAL A 29 4.17 4.52 -5.04
CA VAL A 29 3.92 3.84 -6.33
C VAL A 29 2.83 4.54 -7.13
N PHE A 30 1.72 4.91 -6.49
CA PHE A 30 0.56 5.51 -7.16
C PHE A 30 0.54 7.04 -7.06
N ASN A 31 1.50 7.63 -6.35
CA ASN A 31 1.60 9.08 -6.10
C ASN A 31 0.33 9.68 -5.46
N ILE A 32 -0.34 8.90 -4.59
CA ILE A 32 -1.54 9.31 -3.85
C ILE A 32 -1.15 9.63 -2.41
N GLY A 33 -1.64 10.75 -1.87
CA GLY A 33 -1.34 11.13 -0.49
C GLY A 33 -1.81 10.09 0.53
N GLU A 34 -1.02 9.83 1.57
CA GLU A 34 -1.36 8.84 2.61
C GLU A 34 -2.72 9.12 3.27
N LYS A 35 -3.07 10.40 3.43
CA LYS A 35 -4.36 10.81 3.99
C LYS A 35 -5.51 10.33 3.10
N GLN A 36 -5.40 10.55 1.80
CA GLN A 36 -6.40 10.15 0.82
C GLN A 36 -6.52 8.62 0.76
N LEU A 37 -5.39 7.89 0.75
CA LEU A 37 -5.40 6.43 0.85
C LEU A 37 -6.12 5.93 2.11
N ARG A 38 -5.88 6.57 3.27
CA ARG A 38 -6.60 6.22 4.51
C ARG A 38 -8.09 6.53 4.44
N GLU A 39 -8.48 7.61 3.78
CA GLU A 39 -9.89 7.94 3.54
C GLU A 39 -10.54 6.90 2.62
N MET A 40 -9.87 6.49 1.54
CA MET A 40 -10.38 5.46 0.62
C MET A 40 -10.49 4.09 1.29
N ILE A 41 -9.57 3.74 2.21
CA ILE A 41 -9.62 2.50 2.99
C ILE A 41 -10.77 2.52 4.01
N ARG A 42 -11.22 3.69 4.43
CA ARG A 42 -12.31 3.83 5.41
C ARG A 42 -13.68 3.51 4.81
N ASP A 43 -13.78 3.46 3.48
CA ASP A 43 -15.01 3.03 2.81
C ASP A 43 -15.31 1.56 3.14
N PRO A 44 -16.50 1.23 3.69
CA PRO A 44 -16.87 -0.14 4.02
C PRO A 44 -16.96 -1.07 2.80
N GLY A 45 -17.01 -0.54 1.57
CA GLY A 45 -16.96 -1.30 0.31
C GLY A 45 -15.55 -1.50 -0.25
N CYS A 46 -14.50 -1.12 0.48
CA CYS A 46 -13.12 -1.16 0.00
C CYS A 46 -12.62 -2.60 -0.22
N GLY A 47 -12.62 -3.06 -1.48
CA GLY A 47 -12.12 -4.39 -1.86
C GLY A 47 -10.60 -4.49 -2.02
N PHE A 48 -9.88 -3.38 -1.95
CA PHE A 48 -8.42 -3.32 -2.17
C PHE A 48 -7.59 -3.31 -0.89
N VAL A 49 -8.21 -3.25 0.29
CA VAL A 49 -7.50 -3.32 1.58
C VAL A 49 -7.43 -4.75 2.12
N LEU A 50 -6.31 -5.07 2.77
CA LEU A 50 -6.06 -6.26 3.57
C LEU A 50 -5.80 -5.86 5.02
N TYR A 51 -6.68 -6.27 5.91
CA TYR A 51 -6.48 -6.15 7.35
C TYR A 51 -5.77 -7.40 7.88
N ILE A 52 -4.51 -7.26 8.26
CA ILE A 52 -3.71 -8.32 8.87
C ILE A 52 -3.49 -7.95 10.35
N GLY A 53 -4.46 -8.29 11.20
CA GLY A 53 -4.47 -7.90 12.60
C GLY A 53 -4.47 -6.37 12.75
N ARG A 54 -3.37 -5.80 13.24
CA ARG A 54 -3.18 -4.34 13.36
C ARG A 54 -2.56 -3.68 12.13
N ARG A 55 -2.05 -4.47 11.18
CA ARG A 55 -1.41 -3.95 9.97
C ARG A 55 -2.43 -3.83 8.85
N ILE A 56 -2.34 -2.73 8.11
CA ILE A 56 -3.14 -2.46 6.93
C ILE A 56 -2.22 -2.55 5.72
N LEU A 57 -2.59 -3.39 4.77
CA LEU A 57 -1.94 -3.52 3.48
C LEU A 57 -2.94 -3.24 2.37
N ILE A 58 -2.44 -2.81 1.23
CA ILE A 58 -3.21 -2.49 0.04
C ILE A 58 -2.82 -3.49 -1.05
N LYS A 59 -3.78 -4.22 -1.60
CA LYS A 59 -3.55 -5.09 -2.77
C LYS A 59 -3.29 -4.20 -3.99
N ARG A 60 -2.11 -4.32 -4.60
CA ARG A 60 -1.70 -3.48 -5.72
C ARG A 60 -2.69 -3.59 -6.89
N GLU A 61 -2.99 -4.81 -7.34
CA GLU A 61 -3.90 -5.03 -8.47
C GLU A 61 -5.33 -4.56 -8.21
N SER A 62 -5.82 -4.71 -6.97
CA SER A 62 -7.17 -4.25 -6.62
C SER A 62 -7.24 -2.72 -6.58
N LEU A 63 -6.19 -2.05 -6.09
CA LEU A 63 -6.09 -0.60 -6.14
C LEU A 63 -5.94 -0.10 -7.58
N GLU A 64 -5.13 -0.77 -8.40
CA GLU A 64 -4.95 -0.46 -9.82
C GLU A 64 -6.28 -0.54 -10.59
N ARG A 65 -7.04 -1.63 -10.43
CA ARG A 65 -8.41 -1.74 -10.98
C ARG A 65 -9.34 -0.68 -10.43
N TYR A 66 -9.23 -0.34 -9.14
CA TYR A 66 -10.06 0.72 -8.55
C TYR A 66 -9.78 2.06 -9.23
N LEU A 67 -8.50 2.40 -9.45
CA LEU A 67 -8.09 3.64 -10.12
C LEU A 67 -8.45 3.64 -11.61
N GLU A 68 -8.33 2.51 -12.31
CA GLU A 68 -8.76 2.38 -13.71
C GLU A 68 -10.25 2.65 -13.89
N ASN A 69 -11.07 2.20 -12.94
CA ASN A 69 -12.52 2.43 -12.95
C ASN A 69 -12.91 3.80 -12.35
N SER A 70 -11.98 4.48 -11.69
CA SER A 70 -12.22 5.76 -11.04
C SER A 70 -12.04 6.90 -12.05
N VAL A 71 -13.14 7.52 -12.46
CA VAL A 71 -13.15 8.63 -13.43
C VAL A 71 -12.79 9.99 -12.78
N TYR A 72 -12.84 10.09 -11.44
CA TYR A 72 -12.48 11.31 -10.69
C TYR A 72 -11.82 10.93 -9.36
N ILE A 73 -10.70 11.58 -9.01
CA ILE A 73 -9.97 11.47 -7.72
C ILE A 73 -9.76 12.84 -7.11
#